data_AF-A0A975RGA6-F1
#
_entry.id   AF-A0A975RGA6-F1
#
_cell.length_a   1.000
_cell.length_b   1.000
_cell.length_c   1.000
_cell.angle_alpha   90.00
_cell.angle_beta   90.00
_cell.angle_gamma   90.00
#
_symmetry.space_group_name_H-M   'P 1'
#
loop_
_entity.id
_entity.type
_entity.pdbx_description
1 polymer ?
#
loop_
_entity_poly.entity_id
_entity_poly.type
_entity_poly.pdbx_seq_one_letter_code
_entity_poly.pdbx_strand_id
1 'polypeptide(L)'
;MRQANTKTARGVIITAIASALLSAPAASAATKPSAAPEVLPPLPGGDSSIAAGANDAGTIVGSSGPGTRATQWKNGIPTPLAVPDGATEASAIDINNNGVIVGEAGPRGARVPIRWNTDGTVTKLQTLPGETSTSARHVNDNGEIAGYSGKYVVRWDASGAITALHAPDGDDDNIVLGDINNSGTVVGFTTRNAVRFTKGAAGTILPGLPGASSTWARAISDTDIIVGTAGDSPEHPVRWNADDQIQVLDEFPGSGSQCFDVANDGTAVGFSGSYSAKWDSDGRVSAFEQLPNDQYGSASATSISKNGAYVTGTAYTQSYTTRGVVWRLK
;
A
#
# COMPACT_ATOMS: atom_id res chain seq x y z
N MET A 1 -13.85 89.52 7.36
CA MET A 1 -14.57 88.24 7.18
C MET A 1 -13.54 87.12 7.36
N ARG A 2 -13.81 86.20 8.29
CA ARG A 2 -12.83 85.31 8.94
C ARG A 2 -12.49 84.09 8.06
N GLN A 3 -11.19 83.77 8.00
CA GLN A 3 -10.66 82.46 7.61
C GLN A 3 -11.14 81.38 8.59
N ALA A 4 -11.53 80.22 8.07
CA ALA A 4 -11.74 79.01 8.85
C ALA A 4 -10.91 77.86 8.26
N ASN A 5 -9.87 77.49 9.00
CA ASN A 5 -9.13 76.24 8.85
C ASN A 5 -10.07 75.04 9.01
N THR A 6 -10.01 74.08 8.09
CA THR A 6 -10.50 72.72 8.36
C THR A 6 -9.34 71.74 8.27
N LYS A 7 -9.16 71.03 9.38
CA LYS A 7 -8.09 70.07 9.65
C LYS A 7 -8.32 68.77 8.88
N THR A 8 -7.18 68.19 8.51
CA THR A 8 -6.90 66.82 8.10
C THR A 8 -7.62 65.74 8.90
N ALA A 9 -8.18 64.75 8.20
CA ALA A 9 -8.39 63.40 8.72
C ALA A 9 -7.82 62.41 7.69
N ARG A 10 -6.63 61.86 7.97
CA ARG A 10 -6.08 60.70 7.26
C ARG A 10 -6.87 59.47 7.74
N GLY A 11 -7.68 58.90 6.85
CA GLY A 11 -8.33 57.61 7.09
C GLY A 11 -7.27 56.51 7.17
N VAL A 12 -7.19 55.85 8.31
CA VAL A 12 -6.45 54.59 8.48
C VAL A 12 -7.32 53.50 7.86
N ILE A 13 -6.85 52.91 6.76
CA ILE A 13 -7.44 51.67 6.23
C ILE A 13 -6.96 50.55 7.14
N ILE A 14 -7.83 50.11 8.05
CA ILE A 14 -7.63 48.87 8.80
C ILE A 14 -8.06 47.74 7.86
N THR A 15 -7.10 47.09 7.21
CA THR A 15 -7.34 45.83 6.52
C THR A 15 -7.61 44.78 7.59
N ALA A 16 -8.88 44.49 7.85
CA ALA A 16 -9.26 43.36 8.67
C ALA A 16 -8.86 42.08 7.93
N ILE A 17 -7.80 41.41 8.39
CA ILE A 17 -7.53 40.03 8.03
C ILE A 17 -8.65 39.23 8.69
N ALA A 18 -9.63 38.81 7.90
CA ALA A 18 -10.59 37.81 8.32
C ALA A 18 -9.81 36.51 8.53
N SER A 19 -9.47 36.22 9.78
CA SER A 19 -9.04 34.88 10.18
C SER A 19 -10.21 33.95 9.90
N ALA A 20 -10.13 33.20 8.80
CA ALA A 20 -10.99 32.05 8.60
C ALA A 20 -10.65 31.07 9.73
N LEU A 21 -11.51 31.02 10.75
CA LEU A 21 -11.56 29.88 11.64
C LEU A 21 -11.93 28.69 10.75
N LEU A 22 -10.94 27.87 10.38
CA LEU A 22 -11.21 26.51 9.94
C LEU A 22 -11.89 25.83 11.12
N SER A 23 -13.21 25.75 11.09
CA SER A 23 -13.95 24.84 11.95
C SER A 23 -13.46 23.44 11.60
N ALA A 24 -12.73 22.81 12.53
CA ALA A 24 -12.45 21.38 12.43
C ALA A 24 -13.78 20.65 12.18
N PRO A 25 -13.87 19.77 11.18
CA PRO A 25 -15.07 18.98 11.01
C PRO A 25 -15.35 18.25 12.32
N ALA A 26 -16.59 18.31 12.78
CA ALA A 26 -17.03 17.52 13.93
C ALA A 26 -16.70 16.06 13.63
N ALA A 27 -15.92 15.41 14.49
CA ALA A 27 -15.56 14.01 14.38
C ALA A 27 -16.84 13.18 14.20
N SER A 28 -17.12 12.78 12.97
CA SER A 28 -18.24 11.90 12.65
C SER A 28 -17.92 10.56 13.27
N ALA A 29 -18.79 10.08 14.17
CA ALA A 29 -18.61 8.80 14.83
C ALA A 29 -18.44 7.70 13.77
N ALA A 30 -17.28 7.03 13.78
CA ALA A 30 -17.02 5.90 12.91
C ALA A 30 -18.15 4.87 13.05
N THR A 31 -18.82 4.58 11.95
CA THR A 31 -19.84 3.55 11.89
C THR A 31 -19.18 2.18 11.78
N LYS A 32 -19.64 1.21 12.57
CA LYS A 32 -19.08 -0.15 12.65
C LYS A 32 -19.35 -0.96 11.35
N PRO A 33 -18.33 -1.45 10.60
CA PRO A 33 -18.53 -2.19 9.35
C PRO A 33 -17.89 -3.59 9.28
N SER A 34 -18.35 -4.34 8.27
CA SER A 34 -17.87 -5.64 7.76
C SER A 34 -18.01 -6.84 8.69
N ALA A 35 -18.33 -8.02 8.14
CA ALA A 35 -18.24 -9.27 8.87
C ALA A 35 -16.81 -9.50 9.37
N ALA A 36 -16.67 -10.14 10.54
CA ALA A 36 -15.40 -10.63 11.06
C ALA A 36 -14.60 -11.39 9.99
N PRO A 37 -13.27 -11.28 9.99
CA PRO A 37 -12.45 -11.90 8.96
C PRO A 37 -12.46 -13.41 9.09
N GLU A 38 -12.21 -14.08 7.96
CA GLU A 38 -11.97 -15.51 7.92
C GLU A 38 -10.49 -15.81 8.04
N VAL A 39 -10.16 -16.85 8.81
CA VAL A 39 -8.80 -17.37 8.92
C VAL A 39 -8.46 -18.21 7.70
N LEU A 40 -7.32 -17.93 7.08
CA LEU A 40 -6.78 -18.71 5.98
C LEU A 40 -5.92 -19.85 6.54
N PRO A 41 -6.35 -21.12 6.40
CA PRO A 41 -5.65 -22.24 7.01
C PRO A 41 -4.27 -22.45 6.35
N PRO A 42 -3.28 -22.94 7.10
CA PRO A 42 -2.00 -23.35 6.51
C PRO A 42 -2.18 -24.57 5.58
N LEU A 43 -1.17 -24.85 4.76
CA LEU A 43 -1.06 -26.11 4.04
C LEU A 43 -1.03 -27.30 5.01
N PRO A 44 -1.44 -28.52 4.58
CA PRO A 44 -1.33 -29.72 5.40
C PRO A 44 0.07 -29.90 6.01
N GLY A 45 0.12 -30.26 7.30
CA GLY A 45 1.35 -30.35 8.10
C GLY A 45 1.94 -28.99 8.50
N GLY A 46 1.26 -27.89 8.16
CA GLY A 46 1.63 -26.54 8.53
C GLY A 46 0.96 -26.02 9.79
N ASP A 47 1.60 -25.05 10.43
CA ASP A 47 1.13 -24.44 11.68
C ASP A 47 0.88 -22.93 11.59
N SER A 48 1.25 -22.30 10.47
CA SER A 48 1.22 -20.84 10.28
C SER A 48 0.92 -20.47 8.83
N SER A 49 0.29 -19.31 8.66
CA SER A 49 -0.03 -18.73 7.35
C SER A 49 0.11 -17.21 7.38
N ILE A 50 0.41 -16.63 6.22
CA ILE A 50 0.45 -15.19 5.98
C ILE A 50 -0.23 -14.95 4.63
N ALA A 51 -1.17 -14.00 4.60
CA ALA A 51 -1.75 -13.49 3.36
C ALA A 51 -1.04 -12.21 2.96
N ALA A 52 -0.72 -12.07 1.67
CA ALA A 52 0.10 -10.98 1.15
C ALA A 52 -0.65 -10.12 0.12
N GLY A 53 -1.42 -10.74 -0.79
CA GLY A 53 -2.19 -10.05 -1.81
C GLY A 53 -3.44 -10.82 -2.22
N ALA A 54 -4.37 -10.13 -2.87
CA ALA A 54 -5.62 -10.71 -3.37
C ALA A 54 -6.04 -10.11 -4.71
N ASN A 55 -6.69 -10.91 -5.53
CA ASN A 55 -7.29 -10.45 -6.78
C ASN A 55 -8.83 -10.44 -6.72
N ASP A 56 -9.45 -9.85 -7.74
CA ASP A 56 -10.90 -9.63 -7.81
C ASP A 56 -11.71 -10.92 -7.93
N ALA A 57 -11.06 -12.02 -8.33
CA ALA A 57 -11.67 -13.36 -8.35
C ALA A 57 -11.68 -14.03 -6.96
N GLY A 58 -11.18 -13.35 -5.92
CA GLY A 58 -11.08 -13.88 -4.56
C GLY A 58 -9.94 -14.89 -4.38
N THR A 59 -8.96 -14.89 -5.28
CA THR A 59 -7.72 -15.65 -5.09
C THR A 59 -6.80 -14.83 -4.21
N ILE A 60 -6.32 -15.45 -3.13
CA ILE A 60 -5.39 -14.84 -2.18
C ILE A 60 -4.06 -15.57 -2.29
N VAL A 61 -2.95 -14.85 -2.19
CA VAL A 61 -1.61 -15.44 -2.20
C VAL A 61 -0.81 -15.05 -0.98
N GLY A 62 0.25 -15.80 -0.71
CA GLY A 62 1.10 -15.58 0.45
C GLY A 62 1.98 -16.79 0.76
N SER A 63 2.08 -17.14 2.04
CA SER A 63 2.93 -18.25 2.48
C SER A 63 2.35 -19.07 3.63
N SER A 64 2.77 -20.33 3.72
CA SER A 64 2.41 -21.24 4.83
C SER A 64 3.66 -21.92 5.42
N GLY A 65 3.75 -21.98 6.75
CA GLY A 65 4.80 -22.65 7.53
C GLY A 65 4.48 -24.10 7.92
N PRO A 66 5.38 -24.82 8.63
CA PRO A 66 6.76 -24.42 8.92
C PRO A 66 7.63 -24.44 7.65
N GLY A 67 8.58 -23.49 7.55
CA GLY A 67 9.30 -23.17 6.31
C GLY A 67 8.45 -22.33 5.36
N THR A 68 9.02 -21.32 4.69
CA THR A 68 8.19 -20.45 3.83
C THR A 68 7.80 -21.21 2.56
N ARG A 69 6.52 -21.63 2.47
CA ARG A 69 5.96 -22.28 1.27
C ARG A 69 4.98 -21.35 0.58
N ALA A 70 5.27 -20.95 -0.66
CA ALA A 70 4.39 -20.11 -1.45
C ALA A 70 3.04 -20.82 -1.62
N THR A 71 1.97 -20.13 -1.24
CA THR A 71 0.63 -20.71 -1.12
C THR A 71 -0.39 -19.79 -1.78
N GLN A 72 -1.36 -20.39 -2.47
CA GLN A 72 -2.57 -19.72 -2.91
C GLN A 72 -3.78 -20.26 -2.16
N TRP A 73 -4.73 -19.40 -1.84
CA TRP A 73 -6.03 -19.76 -1.29
C TRP A 73 -7.12 -19.40 -2.29
N LYS A 74 -7.92 -20.40 -2.65
CA LYS A 74 -9.13 -20.21 -3.45
C LYS A 74 -10.31 -20.75 -2.66
N ASN A 75 -11.30 -19.89 -2.39
CA ASN A 75 -12.43 -20.23 -1.50
C ASN A 75 -11.97 -20.77 -0.13
N GLY A 76 -10.89 -20.19 0.42
CA GLY A 76 -10.29 -20.61 1.70
C GLY A 76 -9.48 -21.91 1.64
N ILE A 77 -9.37 -22.57 0.49
CA ILE A 77 -8.64 -23.83 0.34
C ILE A 77 -7.17 -23.54 -0.03
N PRO A 78 -6.19 -23.94 0.80
CA PRO A 78 -4.77 -23.71 0.55
C PRO A 78 -4.24 -24.71 -0.48
N THR A 79 -3.52 -24.22 -1.49
CA THR A 79 -2.81 -25.03 -2.49
C THR A 79 -1.37 -24.53 -2.61
N PRO A 80 -0.36 -25.42 -2.59
CA PRO A 80 1.03 -24.98 -2.76
C PRO A 80 1.25 -24.52 -4.21
N LEU A 81 2.04 -23.46 -4.37
CA LEU A 81 2.53 -23.04 -5.69
C LEU A 81 3.78 -23.85 -6.06
N ALA A 82 3.96 -24.10 -7.36
CA ALA A 82 5.16 -24.77 -7.87
C ALA A 82 6.42 -23.96 -7.50
N VAL A 83 7.55 -24.62 -7.28
CA VAL A 83 8.82 -23.93 -7.01
C VAL A 83 9.89 -24.43 -7.98
N PRO A 84 10.88 -23.59 -8.35
CA PRO A 84 12.00 -24.03 -9.18
C PRO A 84 12.78 -25.18 -8.52
N ASP A 85 13.43 -26.01 -9.34
CA ASP A 85 14.28 -27.10 -8.85
C ASP A 85 15.34 -26.61 -7.86
N GLY A 86 15.47 -27.31 -6.73
CA GLY A 86 16.42 -26.98 -5.67
C GLY A 86 15.98 -25.84 -4.74
N ALA A 87 14.83 -25.19 -4.97
CA ALA A 87 14.28 -24.24 -4.02
C ALA A 87 13.78 -24.95 -2.76
N THR A 88 14.20 -24.49 -1.58
CA THR A 88 13.74 -25.01 -0.28
C THR A 88 12.80 -24.06 0.44
N GLU A 89 12.72 -22.80 -0.02
CA GLU A 89 11.80 -21.79 0.47
C GLU A 89 11.22 -20.98 -0.69
N ALA A 90 9.96 -20.58 -0.58
CA ALA A 90 9.29 -19.68 -1.51
C ALA A 90 8.22 -18.84 -0.81
N SER A 91 8.06 -17.59 -1.25
CA SER A 91 7.00 -16.68 -0.82
C SER A 91 6.30 -16.13 -2.05
N ALA A 92 4.97 -16.22 -2.11
CA ALA A 92 4.19 -15.36 -2.99
C ALA A 92 3.94 -14.02 -2.28
N ILE A 93 4.10 -12.92 -3.00
CA ILE A 93 4.06 -11.56 -2.45
C ILE A 93 2.85 -10.81 -2.99
N ASP A 94 2.57 -10.92 -4.30
CA ASP A 94 1.47 -10.21 -4.93
C ASP A 94 0.87 -11.01 -6.10
N ILE A 95 -0.38 -10.71 -6.48
CA ILE A 95 -1.16 -11.36 -7.52
C ILE A 95 -1.99 -10.33 -8.30
N ASN A 96 -1.95 -10.40 -9.63
CA ASN A 96 -2.81 -9.57 -10.48
C ASN A 96 -4.17 -10.23 -10.80
N ASN A 97 -5.08 -9.50 -11.43
CA ASN A 97 -6.41 -10.01 -11.80
C ASN A 97 -6.40 -11.08 -12.88
N ASN A 98 -5.30 -11.21 -13.62
CA ASN A 98 -5.10 -12.30 -14.57
C ASN A 98 -4.58 -13.59 -13.90
N GLY A 99 -4.25 -13.56 -12.61
CA GLY A 99 -3.72 -14.71 -11.87
C GLY A 99 -2.21 -14.91 -12.02
N VAL A 100 -1.49 -13.90 -12.52
CA VAL A 100 -0.02 -13.87 -12.47
C VAL A 100 0.39 -13.51 -11.05
N ILE A 101 1.31 -14.29 -10.48
CA ILE A 101 1.79 -14.10 -9.10
C ILE A 101 3.28 -13.75 -9.18
N VAL A 102 3.73 -12.85 -8.30
CA VAL A 102 5.15 -12.54 -8.13
C VAL A 102 5.61 -12.82 -6.72
N GLY A 103 6.90 -13.09 -6.58
CA GLY A 103 7.51 -13.33 -5.29
C GLY A 103 8.94 -13.81 -5.40
N GLU A 104 9.35 -14.66 -4.46
CA GLU A 104 10.73 -15.10 -4.33
C GLU A 104 10.79 -16.59 -4.05
N ALA A 105 11.78 -17.29 -4.61
CA ALA A 105 12.06 -18.69 -4.29
C ALA A 105 13.55 -19.02 -4.36
N GLY A 106 13.99 -20.00 -3.59
CA GLY A 106 15.36 -20.52 -3.64
C GLY A 106 15.78 -21.17 -2.32
N PRO A 107 17.07 -21.48 -2.16
CA PRO A 107 17.62 -21.89 -0.88
C PRO A 107 17.47 -20.78 0.16
N ARG A 108 17.41 -21.16 1.45
CA ARG A 108 17.42 -20.21 2.56
C ARG A 108 18.62 -19.27 2.46
N GLY A 109 18.36 -17.97 2.45
CA GLY A 109 19.39 -16.91 2.32
C GLY A 109 19.87 -16.63 0.88
N ALA A 110 19.34 -17.33 -0.12
CA ALA A 110 19.72 -17.17 -1.54
C ALA A 110 18.49 -17.23 -2.47
N ARG A 111 17.35 -16.68 -2.04
CA ARG A 111 16.13 -16.61 -2.85
C ARG A 111 16.31 -15.64 -4.01
N VAL A 112 15.67 -15.93 -5.13
CA VAL A 112 15.66 -15.11 -6.34
C VAL A 112 14.24 -14.68 -6.67
N PRO A 113 14.05 -13.53 -7.33
CA PRO A 113 12.72 -13.07 -7.74
C PRO A 113 12.17 -13.98 -8.83
N ILE A 114 10.90 -14.36 -8.70
CA ILE A 114 10.20 -15.24 -9.63
C ILE A 114 8.80 -14.73 -9.93
N ARG A 115 8.28 -15.16 -11.09
CA ARG A 115 6.91 -14.98 -11.54
C ARG A 115 6.28 -16.35 -11.78
N TRP A 116 5.12 -16.61 -11.19
CA TRP A 116 4.26 -17.71 -11.57
C TRP A 116 3.30 -17.23 -12.66
N ASN A 117 3.40 -17.85 -13.83
CA ASN A 117 2.52 -17.56 -14.96
C ASN A 117 1.21 -18.36 -14.83
N THR A 118 0.18 -17.93 -15.56
CA THR A 118 -1.15 -18.54 -15.55
C THR A 118 -1.19 -19.95 -16.13
N ASP A 119 -0.20 -20.32 -16.94
CA ASP A 119 0.00 -21.68 -17.46
C ASP A 119 0.69 -22.62 -16.46
N GLY A 120 1.01 -22.13 -15.25
CA GLY A 120 1.68 -22.88 -14.18
C GLY A 120 3.21 -22.87 -14.28
N THR A 121 3.80 -22.24 -15.30
CA THR A 121 5.26 -22.12 -15.41
C THR A 121 5.82 -21.09 -14.42
N VAL A 122 7.03 -21.34 -13.92
CA VAL A 122 7.74 -20.43 -13.03
C VAL A 122 8.91 -19.82 -13.78
N THR A 123 8.91 -18.50 -13.90
CA THR A 123 9.97 -17.72 -14.58
C THR A 123 10.83 -17.00 -13.55
N LYS A 124 12.15 -17.20 -13.61
CA LYS A 124 13.10 -16.37 -12.87
C LYS A 124 13.20 -14.99 -13.51
N LEU A 125 13.10 -13.94 -12.72
CA LEU A 125 13.23 -12.57 -13.19
C LEU A 125 14.70 -12.14 -13.24
N GLN A 126 15.00 -11.19 -14.15
CA GLN A 126 16.35 -10.69 -14.35
C GLN A 126 16.80 -9.80 -13.19
N THR A 127 18.10 -9.78 -12.95
CA THR A 127 18.81 -8.87 -12.03
C THR A 127 19.56 -7.83 -12.87
N LEU A 128 19.65 -6.58 -12.42
CA LEU A 128 20.46 -5.57 -13.10
C LEU A 128 21.95 -6.01 -13.15
N PRO A 129 22.68 -5.71 -14.24
CA PRO A 129 24.10 -6.02 -14.32
C PRO A 129 24.89 -5.43 -13.15
N GLY A 130 25.66 -6.27 -12.45
CA GLY A 130 26.50 -5.87 -11.30
C GLY A 130 25.82 -5.98 -9.93
N GLU A 131 24.50 -6.17 -9.89
CA GLU A 131 23.76 -6.33 -8.64
C GLU A 131 23.63 -7.81 -8.23
N THR A 132 23.54 -8.05 -6.92
CA THR A 132 23.47 -9.41 -6.35
C THR A 132 22.22 -9.68 -5.52
N SER A 133 21.46 -8.63 -5.20
CA SER A 133 20.17 -8.72 -4.50
C SER A 133 19.06 -8.25 -5.42
N THR A 134 17.95 -8.99 -5.48
CA THR A 134 16.80 -8.62 -6.32
C THR A 134 15.52 -9.18 -5.71
N SER A 135 14.43 -8.43 -5.82
CA SER A 135 13.15 -8.79 -5.24
C SER A 135 12.00 -8.24 -6.08
N ALA A 136 11.03 -9.09 -6.42
CA ALA A 136 9.79 -8.70 -7.08
C ALA A 136 8.70 -8.49 -6.02
N ARG A 137 7.99 -7.36 -6.07
CA ARG A 137 7.08 -6.95 -4.99
C ARG A 137 5.64 -6.77 -5.45
N HIS A 138 5.43 -6.08 -6.56
CA HIS A 138 4.09 -5.73 -7.07
C HIS A 138 3.96 -6.09 -8.54
N VAL A 139 2.77 -6.51 -8.97
CA VAL A 139 2.47 -6.88 -10.36
C VAL A 139 1.14 -6.29 -10.82
N ASN A 140 1.15 -5.58 -11.95
CA ASN A 140 -0.06 -5.06 -12.56
C ASN A 140 -0.73 -6.08 -13.51
N ASP A 141 -1.92 -5.79 -14.01
CA ASP A 141 -2.67 -6.71 -14.89
C ASP A 141 -2.04 -6.86 -16.28
N ASN A 142 -1.18 -5.92 -16.68
CA ASN A 142 -0.38 -6.03 -17.90
C ASN A 142 0.83 -6.95 -17.73
N GLY A 143 1.06 -7.49 -16.54
CA GLY A 143 2.20 -8.37 -16.23
C GLY A 143 3.53 -7.63 -16.05
N GLU A 144 3.48 -6.30 -15.91
CA GLU A 144 4.62 -5.50 -15.49
C GLU A 144 4.79 -5.61 -13.98
N ILE A 145 6.04 -5.58 -13.53
CA ILE A 145 6.40 -5.86 -12.14
C ILE A 145 7.23 -4.71 -11.62
N ALA A 146 6.95 -4.25 -10.40
CA ALA A 146 7.83 -3.35 -9.66
C ALA A 146 8.53 -4.09 -8.52
N GLY A 147 9.76 -3.69 -8.23
CA GLY A 147 10.56 -4.28 -7.16
C GLY A 147 11.91 -3.62 -7.00
N TYR A 148 12.89 -4.38 -6.52
CA TYR A 148 14.24 -3.90 -6.24
C TYR A 148 15.29 -4.71 -6.98
N SER A 149 16.37 -4.05 -7.38
CA SER A 149 17.63 -4.70 -7.78
C SER A 149 18.78 -3.88 -7.20
N GLY A 150 19.49 -4.44 -6.23
CA GLY A 150 20.45 -3.70 -5.42
C GLY A 150 19.76 -2.58 -4.65
N LYS A 151 20.24 -1.35 -4.83
CA LYS A 151 19.65 -0.13 -4.26
C LYS A 151 18.51 0.46 -5.10
N TYR A 152 18.37 0.05 -6.36
CA TYR A 152 17.42 0.66 -7.27
C TYR A 152 16.03 0.07 -7.10
N VAL A 153 15.01 0.92 -7.11
CA VAL A 153 13.68 0.48 -7.55
C VAL A 153 13.75 0.22 -9.05
N VAL A 154 13.12 -0.88 -9.47
CA VAL A 154 13.14 -1.33 -10.85
C VAL A 154 11.73 -1.66 -11.33
N ARG A 155 11.54 -1.60 -12.64
CA ARG A 155 10.38 -2.14 -13.34
C ARG A 155 10.82 -3.23 -14.30
N TRP A 156 10.19 -4.40 -14.24
CA TRP A 156 10.21 -5.37 -15.32
C TRP A 156 9.01 -5.16 -16.22
N ASP A 157 9.21 -5.16 -17.54
CA ASP A 157 8.09 -5.30 -18.47
C ASP A 157 7.56 -6.75 -18.52
N ALA A 158 6.46 -6.97 -19.23
CA ALA A 158 5.86 -8.30 -19.35
C ALA A 158 6.80 -9.37 -19.96
N SER A 159 7.78 -8.94 -20.77
CA SER A 159 8.80 -9.82 -21.35
C SER A 159 9.91 -10.19 -20.37
N GLY A 160 10.01 -9.46 -19.26
CA GLY A 160 11.02 -9.62 -18.23
C GLY A 160 12.22 -8.69 -18.39
N ALA A 161 12.17 -7.71 -19.30
CA ALA A 161 13.23 -6.72 -19.43
C ALA A 161 13.19 -5.75 -18.24
N ILE A 162 14.33 -5.59 -17.55
CA ILE A 162 14.47 -4.80 -16.33
C ILE A 162 14.97 -3.38 -16.63
N THR A 163 14.40 -2.38 -15.97
CA THR A 163 14.82 -0.97 -16.05
C THR A 163 14.86 -0.36 -14.65
N ALA A 164 15.94 0.35 -14.31
CA ALA A 164 16.04 1.13 -13.08
C ALA A 164 15.18 2.40 -13.15
N LEU A 165 14.53 2.74 -12.04
CA LEU A 165 13.77 3.98 -11.87
C LEU A 165 14.57 4.94 -10.98
N HIS A 166 14.87 6.11 -11.51
CA HIS A 166 15.69 7.12 -10.85
C HIS A 166 14.81 8.19 -10.21
N ALA A 167 15.01 8.43 -8.92
CA ALA A 167 14.27 9.39 -8.12
C ALA A 167 14.39 10.81 -8.70
N PRO A 168 13.26 11.55 -8.80
CA PRO A 168 13.24 12.88 -9.43
C PRO A 168 13.99 13.96 -8.64
N ASP A 169 14.25 13.75 -7.35
CA ASP A 169 15.08 14.60 -6.49
C ASP A 169 16.55 14.18 -6.47
N GLY A 170 16.93 13.12 -7.19
CA GLY A 170 18.27 12.56 -7.22
C GLY A 170 18.61 11.67 -6.02
N ASP A 171 17.67 11.40 -5.11
CA ASP A 171 17.88 10.56 -3.91
C ASP A 171 17.71 9.05 -4.23
N ASP A 172 18.42 8.57 -5.24
CA ASP A 172 18.37 7.18 -5.74
C ASP A 172 18.78 6.13 -4.69
N ASP A 173 19.51 6.54 -3.65
CA ASP A 173 20.00 5.64 -2.61
C ASP A 173 18.93 5.35 -1.53
N ASN A 174 17.87 6.15 -1.45
CA ASN A 174 16.86 6.08 -0.38
C ASN A 174 15.43 5.90 -0.91
N ILE A 175 15.28 5.38 -2.12
CA ILE A 175 13.97 5.12 -2.69
C ILE A 175 13.33 3.85 -2.09
N VAL A 176 12.11 4.00 -1.59
CA VAL A 176 11.25 2.92 -1.13
C VAL A 176 10.09 2.79 -2.11
N LEU A 177 9.96 1.59 -2.69
CA LEU A 177 8.83 1.22 -3.54
C LEU A 177 7.53 1.21 -2.72
N GLY A 178 6.51 1.85 -3.27
CA GLY A 178 5.13 1.74 -2.84
C GLY A 178 4.42 0.63 -3.62
N ASP A 179 4.11 0.89 -4.89
CA ASP A 179 3.23 0.02 -5.69
C ASP A 179 3.27 0.36 -7.20
N ILE A 180 2.60 -0.43 -8.06
CA ILE A 180 2.46 -0.22 -9.51
C ILE A 180 1.02 -0.43 -9.99
N ASN A 181 0.49 0.50 -10.79
CA ASN A 181 -0.84 0.35 -11.40
C ASN A 181 -0.81 -0.13 -12.86
N ASN A 182 -1.99 -0.35 -13.45
CA ASN A 182 -2.16 -0.80 -14.83
C ASN A 182 -1.71 0.19 -15.92
N SER A 183 -1.46 1.47 -15.61
CA SER A 183 -0.81 2.37 -16.58
C SER A 183 0.72 2.20 -16.61
N GLY A 184 1.24 1.32 -15.75
CA GLY A 184 2.68 1.11 -15.55
C GLY A 184 3.31 2.21 -14.70
N THR A 185 2.50 3.00 -14.01
CA THR A 185 2.95 4.04 -13.08
C THR A 185 3.36 3.40 -11.77
N VAL A 186 4.59 3.63 -11.35
CA VAL A 186 5.13 3.17 -10.07
C VAL A 186 5.12 4.34 -9.10
N VAL A 187 4.69 4.12 -7.85
CA VAL A 187 4.79 5.11 -6.77
C VAL A 187 5.72 4.61 -5.68
N GLY A 188 6.18 5.54 -4.86
CA GLY A 188 7.02 5.26 -3.71
C GLY A 188 7.41 6.53 -3.00
N PHE A 189 8.51 6.50 -2.27
CA PHE A 189 9.03 7.67 -1.58
C PHE A 189 10.54 7.64 -1.42
N THR A 190 11.14 8.82 -1.32
CA THR A 190 12.52 9.02 -0.87
C THR A 190 12.52 9.46 0.59
N THR A 191 13.66 9.93 1.10
CA THR A 191 13.80 10.40 2.49
C THR A 191 12.67 11.36 2.91
N ARG A 192 12.23 12.27 2.03
CA ARG A 192 11.22 13.30 2.35
C ARG A 192 10.04 13.35 1.41
N ASN A 193 10.17 12.82 0.19
CA ASN A 193 9.25 13.12 -0.88
C ASN A 193 8.50 11.85 -1.31
N ALA A 194 7.20 12.00 -1.55
CA ALA A 194 6.43 11.01 -2.29
C ALA A 194 6.78 11.18 -3.76
N VAL A 195 7.07 10.08 -4.45
CA VAL A 195 7.56 10.08 -5.82
C VAL A 195 6.70 9.18 -6.70
N ARG A 196 6.59 9.55 -7.97
CA ARG A 196 5.87 8.83 -9.01
C ARG A 196 6.74 8.69 -10.26
N PHE A 197 6.72 7.50 -10.87
CA PHE A 197 7.42 7.17 -12.10
C PHE A 197 6.43 6.74 -13.17
N THR A 198 5.98 7.70 -13.97
CA THR A 198 5.10 7.43 -15.10
C THR A 198 5.89 6.82 -16.25
N LYS A 199 5.35 5.76 -16.85
CA LYS A 199 5.99 5.08 -17.98
C LYS A 199 6.26 6.05 -19.14
N GLY A 200 7.51 6.10 -19.59
CA GLY A 200 7.93 6.96 -20.71
C GLY A 200 8.06 8.45 -20.37
N ALA A 201 7.93 8.83 -19.11
CA ALA A 201 8.14 10.19 -18.64
C ALA A 201 9.22 10.23 -17.53
N ALA A 202 9.70 11.45 -17.23
CA ALA A 202 10.54 11.67 -16.06
C ALA A 202 9.73 11.44 -14.78
N GLY A 203 10.40 11.02 -13.70
CA GLY A 203 9.78 10.94 -12.39
C GLY A 203 9.28 12.32 -11.92
N THR A 204 8.26 12.31 -11.06
CA THR A 204 7.69 13.53 -10.46
C THR A 204 7.59 13.39 -8.95
N ILE A 205 7.81 14.49 -8.24
CA ILE A 205 7.52 14.59 -6.80
C ILE A 205 6.02 14.93 -6.66
N LEU A 206 5.31 14.17 -5.83
CA LEU A 206 3.91 14.43 -5.51
C LEU A 206 3.80 15.59 -4.49
N PRO A 207 2.73 16.41 -4.53
CA PRO A 207 2.53 17.49 -3.57
C PRO A 207 2.48 16.96 -2.13
N GLY A 208 3.14 17.65 -1.20
CA GLY A 208 3.05 17.40 0.24
C GLY A 208 2.07 18.34 0.95
N LEU A 209 1.76 18.04 2.22
CA LEU A 209 0.96 18.94 3.05
C LEU A 209 1.77 20.17 3.48
N PRO A 210 1.14 21.36 3.61
CA PRO A 210 1.81 22.55 4.13
C PRO A 210 2.44 22.30 5.51
N GLY A 211 3.76 22.49 5.61
CA GLY A 211 4.52 22.32 6.86
C GLY A 211 4.93 20.87 7.18
N ALA A 212 4.63 19.90 6.32
CA ALA A 212 5.04 18.53 6.55
C ALA A 212 6.55 18.32 6.35
N SER A 213 7.12 17.59 7.31
CA SER A 213 8.43 16.92 7.31
C SER A 213 8.77 16.14 6.05
N SER A 214 7.85 15.23 5.84
CA SER A 214 7.97 14.05 5.02
C SER A 214 6.60 13.74 4.46
N THR A 215 6.58 13.15 3.28
CA THR A 215 5.36 12.69 2.64
C THR A 215 5.69 11.43 1.86
N TRP A 216 4.92 10.36 2.03
CA TRP A 216 5.23 9.04 1.50
C TRP A 216 4.03 8.46 0.78
N ALA A 217 4.19 8.07 -0.49
CA ALA A 217 3.18 7.32 -1.25
C ALA A 217 3.41 5.82 -1.06
N ARG A 218 2.36 5.09 -0.65
CA ARG A 218 2.44 3.65 -0.34
C ARG A 218 1.78 2.77 -1.38
N ALA A 219 0.64 3.19 -1.95
CA ALA A 219 -0.10 2.39 -2.92
C ALA A 219 -0.79 3.24 -3.99
N ILE A 220 -1.06 2.65 -5.15
CA ILE A 220 -1.70 3.32 -6.27
C ILE A 220 -2.73 2.41 -6.95
N SER A 221 -3.94 2.92 -7.11
CA SER A 221 -5.00 2.24 -7.87
C SER A 221 -4.83 2.38 -9.38
N ASP A 222 -5.56 1.57 -10.16
CA ASP A 222 -5.62 1.69 -11.63
C ASP A 222 -6.35 2.95 -12.11
N THR A 223 -7.02 3.67 -11.21
CA THR A 223 -7.67 4.96 -11.44
C THR A 223 -6.80 6.16 -11.02
N ASP A 224 -5.50 5.94 -10.80
CA ASP A 224 -4.51 6.95 -10.38
C ASP A 224 -4.84 7.65 -9.04
N ILE A 225 -5.60 6.98 -8.17
CA ILE A 225 -5.72 7.36 -6.76
C ILE A 225 -4.53 6.78 -6.02
N ILE A 226 -3.78 7.62 -5.30
CA ILE A 226 -2.60 7.24 -4.52
C ILE A 226 -2.92 7.45 -3.04
N VAL A 227 -2.48 6.55 -2.17
CA VAL A 227 -2.59 6.71 -0.71
C VAL A 227 -1.25 6.57 -0.03
N GLY A 228 -1.14 7.15 1.17
CA GLY A 228 0.06 7.04 1.98
C GLY A 228 -0.01 7.89 3.24
N THR A 229 1.11 8.47 3.64
CA THR A 229 1.26 9.23 4.89
C THR A 229 1.98 10.55 4.70
N ALA A 230 1.69 11.53 5.57
CA ALA A 230 2.38 12.81 5.60
C ALA A 230 2.55 13.34 7.04
N GLY A 231 3.66 14.02 7.31
CA GLY A 231 4.00 14.57 8.62
C GLY A 231 5.03 13.72 9.39
N ASP A 232 5.47 14.19 10.57
CA ASP A 232 6.57 13.57 11.32
C ASP A 232 6.19 13.05 12.72
N SER A 233 5.09 13.52 13.32
CA SER A 233 4.50 12.96 14.56
C SER A 233 3.30 13.81 15.05
N PRO A 234 2.06 13.28 15.04
CA PRO A 234 1.68 12.05 14.39
C PRO A 234 1.78 12.17 12.86
N GLU A 235 2.00 11.05 12.19
CA GLU A 235 1.77 10.95 10.74
C GLU A 235 0.27 10.87 10.47
N HIS A 236 -0.17 11.56 9.42
CA HIS A 236 -1.56 11.57 8.99
C HIS A 236 -1.76 10.73 7.72
N PRO A 237 -2.88 10.02 7.60
CA PRO A 237 -3.22 9.27 6.40
C PRO A 237 -3.62 10.27 5.31
N VAL A 238 -3.05 10.13 4.13
CA VAL A 238 -3.32 11.04 3.00
C VAL A 238 -3.70 10.29 1.73
N ARG A 239 -4.41 10.98 0.86
CA ARG A 239 -4.73 10.54 -0.49
C ARG A 239 -4.39 11.64 -1.49
N TRP A 240 -3.84 11.24 -2.64
CA TRP A 240 -3.82 12.06 -3.84
C TRP A 240 -4.89 11.56 -4.81
N ASN A 241 -5.71 12.48 -5.30
CA ASN A 241 -6.61 12.21 -6.40
C ASN A 241 -5.83 12.26 -7.73
N ALA A 242 -6.46 11.85 -8.84
CA ALA A 242 -5.81 11.82 -10.16
C ALA A 242 -5.31 13.19 -10.67
N ASP A 243 -5.76 14.29 -10.08
CA ASP A 243 -5.28 15.66 -10.32
C ASP A 243 -4.15 16.10 -9.36
N ASP A 244 -3.55 15.13 -8.66
CA ASP A 244 -2.49 15.27 -7.66
C ASP A 244 -2.88 16.13 -6.43
N GLN A 245 -4.17 16.46 -6.25
CA GLN A 245 -4.61 17.14 -5.04
C GLN A 245 -4.50 16.20 -3.83
N ILE A 246 -3.71 16.62 -2.85
CA ILE A 246 -3.51 15.91 -1.59
C ILE A 246 -4.59 16.30 -0.57
N GLN A 247 -5.18 15.29 0.07
CA GLN A 247 -6.13 15.46 1.17
C GLN A 247 -5.77 14.56 2.35
N VAL A 248 -5.99 15.08 3.56
CA VAL A 248 -5.93 14.27 4.79
C VAL A 248 -7.23 13.49 4.92
N LEU A 249 -7.13 12.20 5.27
CA LEU A 249 -8.28 11.33 5.53
C LEU A 249 -8.67 11.40 7.01
N ASP A 250 -9.92 11.06 7.33
CA ASP A 250 -10.37 11.00 8.72
C ASP A 250 -9.53 10.00 9.53
N GLU A 251 -9.39 10.21 10.83
CA GLU A 251 -8.61 9.31 11.68
C GLU A 251 -9.24 9.10 13.05
N PHE A 252 -9.03 7.90 13.61
CA PHE A 252 -9.30 7.63 15.00
C PHE A 252 -8.30 8.35 15.90
N PRO A 253 -8.70 8.79 17.11
CA PRO A 253 -7.76 9.29 18.10
C PRO A 253 -6.70 8.22 18.43
N GLY A 254 -5.42 8.59 18.47
CA GLY A 254 -4.35 7.67 18.84
C GLY A 254 -3.00 7.98 18.19
N SER A 255 -2.13 6.97 18.16
CA SER A 255 -0.72 7.05 17.77
C SER A 255 -0.47 7.08 16.25
N GLY A 256 -1.22 7.90 15.51
CA GLY A 256 -1.08 8.07 14.06
C GLY A 256 -1.87 7.06 13.23
N SER A 257 -1.92 7.31 11.92
CA SER A 257 -2.64 6.47 10.97
C SER A 257 -1.89 6.34 9.66
N GLN A 258 -1.96 5.16 9.03
CA GLN A 258 -1.30 4.91 7.75
C GLN A 258 -2.20 4.08 6.83
N CYS A 259 -2.23 4.46 5.56
CA CYS A 259 -2.77 3.64 4.47
C CYS A 259 -1.67 2.75 3.90
N PHE A 260 -2.00 1.48 3.65
CA PHE A 260 -1.11 0.49 3.05
C PHE A 260 -1.49 0.13 1.62
N ASP A 261 -2.78 0.13 1.29
CA ASP A 261 -3.26 -0.28 -0.03
C ASP A 261 -4.58 0.43 -0.40
N VAL A 262 -4.90 0.51 -1.69
CA VAL A 262 -6.07 1.24 -2.23
C VAL A 262 -6.69 0.55 -3.45
N ALA A 263 -8.01 0.40 -3.43
CA ALA A 263 -8.81 -0.11 -4.53
C ALA A 263 -9.19 0.99 -5.56
N ASN A 264 -9.69 0.57 -6.72
CA ASN A 264 -10.05 1.46 -7.84
C ASN A 264 -11.26 2.36 -7.57
N ASP A 265 -12.06 2.08 -6.55
CA ASP A 265 -13.12 2.97 -6.07
C ASP A 265 -12.59 4.03 -5.08
N GLY A 266 -11.30 3.99 -4.74
CA GLY A 266 -10.67 4.83 -3.74
C GLY A 266 -10.76 4.30 -2.31
N THR A 267 -11.38 3.14 -2.08
CA THR A 267 -11.36 2.47 -0.78
C THR A 267 -9.92 2.14 -0.40
N ALA A 268 -9.46 2.62 0.75
CA ALA A 268 -8.12 2.35 1.25
C ALA A 268 -8.16 1.53 2.55
N VAL A 269 -7.08 0.80 2.82
CA VAL A 269 -6.94 -0.02 4.04
C VAL A 269 -5.61 0.21 4.73
N GLY A 270 -5.57 -0.03 6.04
CA GLY A 270 -4.37 0.09 6.85
C GLY A 270 -4.68 0.10 8.35
N PHE A 271 -4.12 1.06 9.09
CA PHE A 271 -4.41 1.24 10.50
C PHE A 271 -4.61 2.70 10.89
N SER A 272 -5.42 2.92 11.92
CA SER A 272 -5.60 4.24 12.53
C SER A 272 -5.75 4.08 14.04
N GLY A 273 -4.84 4.72 14.80
CA GLY A 273 -4.69 4.46 16.22
C GLY A 273 -4.36 2.99 16.49
N SER A 274 -5.20 2.30 17.26
CA SER A 274 -5.04 0.87 17.56
C SER A 274 -5.92 -0.04 16.70
N TYR A 275 -6.62 0.52 15.71
CA TYR A 275 -7.58 -0.21 14.89
C TYR A 275 -6.98 -0.51 13.53
N SER A 276 -7.19 -1.73 13.05
CA SER A 276 -7.15 -1.96 11.62
C SER A 276 -8.33 -1.23 10.97
N ALA A 277 -8.04 -0.43 9.96
CA ALA A 277 -8.93 0.59 9.46
C ALA A 277 -9.16 0.48 7.95
N LYS A 278 -10.33 0.97 7.55
CA LYS A 278 -10.76 1.19 6.17
C LYS A 278 -11.12 2.66 6.02
N TRP A 279 -10.70 3.28 4.93
CA TRP A 279 -11.17 4.59 4.50
C TRP A 279 -12.02 4.44 3.25
N ASP A 280 -13.23 4.97 3.28
CA ASP A 280 -14.11 4.98 2.12
C ASP A 280 -13.64 6.01 1.08
N SER A 281 -14.26 6.01 -0.11
CA SER A 281 -13.90 6.91 -1.22
C SER A 281 -14.06 8.40 -0.88
N ASP A 282 -14.82 8.75 0.16
CA ASP A 282 -14.98 10.12 0.67
C ASP A 282 -14.00 10.47 1.81
N GLY A 283 -13.15 9.52 2.21
CA GLY A 283 -12.12 9.69 3.24
C GLY A 283 -12.58 9.38 4.66
N ARG A 284 -13.81 8.89 4.85
CA ARG A 284 -14.31 8.50 6.18
C ARG A 284 -13.66 7.22 6.68
N VAL A 285 -13.20 7.22 7.93
CA VAL A 285 -12.55 6.07 8.56
C VAL A 285 -13.54 5.17 9.29
N SER A 286 -13.32 3.87 9.19
CA SER A 286 -14.01 2.86 9.98
C SER A 286 -13.08 1.72 10.37
N ALA A 287 -13.36 1.05 11.48
CA ALA A 287 -12.52 -0.04 11.99
C ALA A 287 -13.05 -1.40 11.53
N PHE A 288 -12.19 -2.29 11.06
CA PHE A 288 -12.58 -3.66 10.74
C PHE A 288 -13.01 -4.43 11.99
N GLU A 289 -14.06 -5.25 11.87
CA GLU A 289 -14.33 -6.30 12.85
C GLU A 289 -13.13 -7.24 13.00
N GLN A 290 -12.94 -7.74 14.22
CA GLN A 290 -11.79 -8.53 14.64
C GLN A 290 -12.20 -9.99 14.89
N LEU A 291 -11.23 -10.90 14.83
CA LEU A 291 -11.42 -12.28 15.28
C LEU A 291 -11.76 -12.34 16.78
N PRO A 292 -12.39 -13.43 17.26
CA PRO A 292 -12.55 -13.66 18.69
C PRO A 292 -11.22 -13.62 19.45
N ASN A 293 -11.13 -12.71 20.43
CA ASN A 293 -9.90 -12.45 21.18
C ASN A 293 -9.46 -13.61 22.10
N ASP A 294 -10.34 -14.57 22.37
CA ASP A 294 -10.05 -15.76 23.17
C ASP A 294 -9.08 -16.73 22.46
N GLN A 295 -8.89 -16.58 21.16
CA GLN A 295 -7.95 -17.38 20.37
C GLN A 295 -6.90 -16.53 19.65
N TYR A 296 -7.21 -15.27 19.34
CA TYR A 296 -6.40 -14.40 18.50
C TYR A 296 -6.12 -13.02 19.13
N GLY A 297 -5.02 -12.39 18.73
CA GLY A 297 -4.81 -10.95 18.88
C GLY A 297 -5.42 -10.15 17.72
N SER A 298 -5.24 -8.83 17.74
CA SER A 298 -5.76 -7.94 16.69
C SER A 298 -5.20 -8.31 15.31
N ALA A 299 -6.09 -8.42 14.35
CA ALA A 299 -5.78 -8.61 12.95
C ALA A 299 -5.49 -7.26 12.27
N SER A 300 -4.46 -7.24 11.44
CA SER A 300 -4.03 -6.07 10.68
C SER A 300 -4.32 -6.26 9.20
N ALA A 301 -5.16 -5.40 8.61
CA ALA A 301 -5.36 -5.28 7.17
C ALA A 301 -4.14 -4.64 6.50
N THR A 302 -3.68 -5.23 5.39
CA THR A 302 -2.45 -4.82 4.70
C THR A 302 -2.60 -4.70 3.20
N SER A 303 -3.58 -5.38 2.58
CA SER A 303 -3.82 -5.29 1.13
C SER A 303 -5.32 -5.40 0.82
N ILE A 304 -5.75 -4.81 -0.30
CA ILE A 304 -7.11 -4.85 -0.82
C ILE A 304 -7.11 -5.18 -2.32
N SER A 305 -8.05 -6.02 -2.78
CA SER A 305 -8.23 -6.28 -4.20
C SER A 305 -8.69 -5.01 -4.94
N LYS A 306 -8.39 -4.93 -6.24
CA LYS A 306 -8.66 -3.76 -7.07
C LYS A 306 -10.13 -3.35 -7.10
N ASN A 307 -11.05 -4.29 -6.99
CA ASN A 307 -12.49 -4.04 -6.88
C ASN A 307 -12.98 -3.73 -5.46
N GLY A 308 -12.09 -3.71 -4.46
CA GLY A 308 -12.42 -3.42 -3.06
C GLY A 308 -13.07 -4.58 -2.28
N ALA A 309 -13.32 -5.73 -2.91
CA ALA A 309 -14.13 -6.80 -2.31
C ALA A 309 -13.36 -7.69 -1.32
N TYR A 310 -12.04 -7.81 -1.45
CA TYR A 310 -11.22 -8.69 -0.62
C TYR A 310 -10.10 -7.91 0.04
N VAL A 311 -10.13 -7.83 1.37
CA VAL A 311 -9.03 -7.26 2.17
C VAL A 311 -8.29 -8.40 2.82
N THR A 312 -6.96 -8.40 2.73
CA THR A 312 -6.12 -9.42 3.36
C THR A 312 -5.25 -8.82 4.44
N GLY A 313 -4.79 -9.69 5.34
CA GLY A 313 -4.01 -9.27 6.49
C GLY A 313 -3.44 -10.42 7.28
N THR A 314 -2.92 -10.09 8.47
CA THR A 314 -2.36 -11.06 9.42
C THR A 314 -2.97 -10.89 10.80
N ALA A 315 -3.26 -12.00 11.46
CA ALA A 315 -3.60 -12.09 12.87
C ALA A 315 -2.58 -12.98 13.61
N TYR A 316 -2.50 -12.84 14.93
CA TYR A 316 -1.64 -13.66 15.78
C TYR A 316 -2.49 -14.53 16.69
N THR A 317 -2.11 -15.78 16.95
CA THR A 317 -2.70 -16.60 18.00
C THR A 317 -2.15 -16.21 19.38
N GLN A 318 -2.78 -16.65 20.47
CA GLN A 318 -2.21 -16.50 21.82
C GLN A 318 -0.83 -17.17 22.00
N SER A 319 -0.53 -18.19 21.19
CA SER A 319 0.78 -18.83 21.12
C SER A 319 1.78 -18.08 20.20
N TYR A 320 1.47 -16.85 19.79
CA TYR A 320 2.24 -16.01 18.88
C TYR A 320 2.48 -16.62 17.49
N THR A 321 1.59 -17.50 17.05
CA THR A 321 1.63 -18.08 15.71
C THR A 321 0.84 -17.22 14.73
N THR A 322 1.37 -16.97 13.54
CA THR A 322 0.70 -16.11 12.54
C THR A 322 -0.40 -16.84 11.78
N ARG A 323 -1.46 -16.11 11.44
CA ARG A 323 -2.55 -16.54 10.56
C ARG A 323 -2.82 -15.47 9.52
N GLY A 324 -2.85 -15.86 8.26
CA GLY A 324 -3.42 -15.05 7.20
C GLY A 324 -4.91 -14.92 7.44
N VAL A 325 -5.46 -13.74 7.16
CA VAL A 325 -6.89 -13.47 7.28
C VAL A 325 -7.42 -12.76 6.05
N VAL A 326 -8.73 -12.89 5.81
CA VAL A 326 -9.44 -12.15 4.76
C VAL A 326 -10.76 -11.58 5.28
N TRP A 327 -11.00 -10.30 5.02
CA TRP A 327 -12.32 -9.69 5.11
C TRP A 327 -12.95 -9.66 3.71
N ARG A 328 -14.25 -10.00 3.63
CA ARG A 328 -15.03 -9.90 2.40
C ARG A 328 -16.00 -8.73 2.50
N LEU A 329 -15.73 -7.69 1.73
CA LEU A 329 -16.55 -6.49 1.65
C LEU A 329 -17.56 -6.71 0.53
N LYS A 330 -18.84 -6.72 0.89
CA LYS A 330 -19.95 -7.04 -0.01
C LYS A 330 -20.17 -6.01 -1.09
#